data_AF-A0A914GAV3-F1
#
_entry.id   AF-A0A914GAV3-F1
#
_cell.length_a   1.000
_cell.length_b   1.000
_cell.length_c   1.000
_cell.angle_alpha   90.00
_cell.angle_beta   90.00
_cell.angle_gamma   90.00
#
_symmetry.space_group_name_H-M   'P 1'
#
loop_
_entity.id
_entity.type
_entity.pdbx_description
1 polymer ?
#
loop_
_entity_poly.entity_id
_entity_poly.type
_entity_poly.pdbx_seq_one_letter_code
_entity_poly.pdbx_strand_id
1 'polypeptide(L)'
;GYNVSQNVQIVPTPGHTPTCISALINNAETLNVYLKPPVARNLGVVAITGDLFFKVEDLTDTNIWKSSSTDIAKQDESRKAIMCDADYIIPGHGPMFKVPEAQKNRCPKCLTVTYGDTFYNLCVVKLQSTMASCIKYSNIPNPDLIYPGQQVCGVNATLIT
;
A
#
# COMPACT_ATOMS: atom_id res chain seq x y z
N GLY A 1 -9.27 -4.28 7.51
CA GLY A 1 -9.35 -3.03 8.26
C GLY A 1 -10.68 -2.93 8.98
N TYR A 2 -10.80 -1.99 9.90
CA TYR A 2 -12.03 -1.61 10.59
C TYR A 2 -12.45 -0.21 10.14
N ASN A 3 -13.66 -0.07 9.59
CA ASN A 3 -14.15 1.22 9.11
C ASN A 3 -14.75 2.00 10.28
N VAL A 4 -14.12 3.12 10.65
CA VAL A 4 -14.61 4.02 11.70
C VAL A 4 -15.70 4.93 11.14
N SER A 5 -15.55 5.37 9.88
CA SER A 5 -16.54 6.14 9.14
C SER A 5 -16.40 5.87 7.64
N GLN A 6 -17.20 6.54 6.80
CA GLN A 6 -17.08 6.46 5.34
C GLN A 6 -15.67 6.86 4.84
N ASN A 7 -15.00 7.78 5.53
CA ASN A 7 -13.72 8.34 5.10
C ASN A 7 -12.53 7.87 5.94
N VAL A 8 -12.76 7.07 7.00
CA VAL A 8 -11.71 6.69 7.95
C VAL A 8 -11.72 5.18 8.15
N GLN A 9 -10.60 4.54 7.81
CA GLN A 9 -10.36 3.12 8.03
C GLN A 9 -9.12 2.91 8.89
N ILE A 10 -9.21 2.03 9.89
CA ILE A 10 -8.07 1.55 10.66
C ILE A 10 -7.58 0.22 10.08
N VAL A 11 -6.29 0.10 9.83
CA VAL A 11 -5.67 -1.11 9.30
C VAL A 11 -4.54 -1.57 10.23
N PRO A 12 -4.39 -2.89 10.48
CA PRO A 12 -3.26 -3.40 11.24
C PRO A 12 -1.97 -3.23 10.43
N THR A 13 -0.93 -2.70 11.06
CA THR A 13 0.38 -2.44 10.46
C THR A 13 1.51 -2.89 11.39
N PRO A 14 1.53 -4.19 11.76
CA PRO A 14 2.50 -4.71 12.71
C PRO A 14 3.94 -4.61 12.17
N GLY A 15 4.90 -4.61 13.10
CA GLY A 15 6.31 -4.73 12.80
C GLY A 15 7.19 -3.81 13.64
N HIS A 16 6.84 -2.52 13.76
CA HIS A 16 7.48 -1.67 14.77
C HIS A 16 7.17 -2.23 16.16
N THR A 17 5.88 -2.44 16.44
CA THR A 17 5.39 -3.34 17.49
C THR A 17 4.35 -4.30 16.90
N PRO A 18 4.03 -5.42 17.58
CA PRO A 18 3.03 -6.38 17.08
C PRO A 18 1.60 -5.81 16.97
N THR A 19 1.30 -4.72 17.68
CA THR A 19 -0.05 -4.15 17.78
C THR A 19 -0.20 -2.82 17.05
N CYS A 20 0.80 -2.41 16.26
CA CYS A 20 0.73 -1.18 15.47
C CYS A 20 -0.46 -1.20 14.51
N ILE A 21 -1.11 -0.04 14.38
CA ILE A 21 -2.21 0.24 13.47
C ILE A 21 -1.94 1.55 12.73
N SER A 22 -2.50 1.69 11.54
CA SER A 22 -2.50 2.93 10.77
C SER A 22 -3.94 3.34 10.45
N ALA A 23 -4.16 4.65 10.27
CA ALA A 23 -5.43 5.18 9.80
C ALA A 23 -5.30 5.64 8.35
N LEU A 24 -6.17 5.14 7.47
CA LEU A 24 -6.33 5.60 6.10
C LEU A 24 -7.49 6.58 6.03
N ILE A 25 -7.21 7.80 5.58
CA ILE A 25 -8.16 8.90 5.45
C ILE A 25 -8.42 9.16 3.97
N ASN A 26 -9.61 8.81 3.50
CA ASN A 26 -10.03 9.04 2.12
C ASN A 26 -10.53 10.47 1.92
N ASN A 27 -10.34 11.01 0.71
CA ASN A 27 -10.77 12.36 0.34
C ASN A 27 -10.30 13.40 1.36
N ALA A 28 -9.04 13.28 1.79
CA ALA A 28 -8.48 14.22 2.75
C ALA A 28 -8.38 15.59 2.09
N GLU A 29 -9.30 16.48 2.47
CA GLU A 29 -9.18 17.89 2.17
C GLU A 29 -8.11 18.47 3.11
N THR A 30 -7.19 19.24 2.55
CA THR A 30 -6.21 19.98 3.33
C THR A 30 -6.95 20.96 4.23
N LEU A 31 -6.98 20.68 5.55
CA LEU A 31 -7.26 21.74 6.52
C LEU A 31 -6.03 22.67 6.48
N ASN A 32 -6.19 23.83 5.85
CA ASN A 32 -5.17 24.87 5.63
C ASN A 32 -4.55 25.48 6.90
N VAL A 33 -4.62 24.81 8.05
CA VAL A 33 -4.31 25.40 9.36
C VAL A 33 -2.84 25.22 9.76
N TYR A 34 -2.14 24.16 9.31
CA TYR A 34 -0.79 23.85 9.81
C TYR A 34 0.31 23.61 8.75
N LEU A 35 -0.01 23.61 7.46
CA LEU A 35 0.97 23.38 6.39
C LEU A 35 1.27 24.67 5.63
N LYS A 36 2.51 25.15 5.71
CA LYS A 36 3.04 26.25 4.89
C LYS A 36 4.21 25.73 4.04
N PRO A 37 4.14 25.85 2.70
CA PRO A 37 3.06 26.40 1.87
C PRO A 37 1.82 25.48 1.78
N PRO A 38 0.64 25.99 1.36
CA PRO A 38 -0.57 25.18 1.25
C PRO A 38 -0.37 23.99 0.32
N VAL A 39 -0.74 22.79 0.78
CA VAL A 39 -0.72 21.57 -0.03
C VAL A 39 -1.98 21.51 -0.88
N ALA A 40 -1.85 20.98 -2.10
CA ALA A 40 -2.89 20.87 -3.12
C ALA A 40 -4.27 20.51 -2.54
N ARG A 41 -5.33 21.13 -3.09
CA ARG A 41 -6.70 20.68 -2.84
C ARG A 41 -6.85 19.25 -3.35
N ASN A 42 -7.47 18.38 -2.55
CA ASN A 42 -7.68 16.95 -2.81
C ASN A 42 -6.38 16.10 -2.75
N LEU A 43 -5.96 15.73 -1.54
CA LEU A 43 -4.76 14.93 -1.30
C LEU A 43 -4.89 13.45 -1.70
N GLY A 44 -6.09 12.99 -2.10
CA GLY A 44 -6.37 11.57 -2.24
C GLY A 44 -6.44 10.88 -0.88
N VAL A 45 -5.71 9.78 -0.71
CA VAL A 45 -5.66 9.01 0.54
C VAL A 45 -4.44 9.42 1.37
N VAL A 46 -4.67 9.82 2.62
CA VAL A 46 -3.61 10.13 3.60
C VAL A 46 -3.54 9.02 4.64
N ALA A 47 -2.37 8.42 4.84
CA ALA A 47 -2.12 7.46 5.91
C ALA A 47 -1.46 8.14 7.12
N ILE A 48 -2.07 8.01 8.30
CA ILE A 48 -1.43 8.32 9.58
C ILE A 48 -0.89 7.02 10.15
N THR A 49 0.42 6.93 10.31
CA THR A 49 1.10 5.63 10.39
C THR A 49 1.82 5.36 11.70
N GLY A 50 1.94 6.35 12.59
CA GLY A 50 2.83 6.27 13.75
C GLY A 50 4.25 5.87 13.31
N ASP A 51 4.92 5.06 14.11
CA ASP A 51 6.33 4.66 13.87
C ASP A 51 6.50 3.51 12.87
N LEU A 52 5.43 3.16 12.12
CA LEU A 52 5.59 2.35 10.90
C LEU A 52 6.57 3.06 9.95
N PHE A 53 6.45 4.39 9.87
CA PHE A 53 7.40 5.31 9.26
C PHE A 53 7.86 6.32 10.32
N PHE A 54 9.16 6.44 10.55
CA PHE A 54 9.68 7.46 11.45
C PHE A 54 9.66 8.81 10.74
N LYS A 55 10.20 8.88 9.51
CA LYS A 55 10.29 10.10 8.70
C LYS A 55 10.60 9.78 7.24
N VAL A 56 10.68 10.80 6.38
CA VAL A 56 10.90 10.60 4.93
C VAL A 56 12.29 10.04 4.62
N GLU A 57 13.29 10.30 5.48
CA GLU A 57 14.64 9.78 5.35
C GLU A 57 14.70 8.25 5.47
N ASP A 58 13.68 7.62 6.06
CA ASP A 58 13.54 6.15 6.09
C ASP A 58 13.57 5.52 4.69
N LEU A 59 13.19 6.29 3.67
CA LEU A 59 13.11 5.84 2.27
C LEU A 59 14.48 5.66 1.64
N THR A 60 15.50 6.36 2.15
CA THR A 60 16.87 6.34 1.65
C THR A 60 17.83 5.68 2.62
N ASP A 61 17.57 5.76 3.93
CA ASP A 61 18.31 5.06 4.98
C ASP A 61 17.39 4.16 5.81
N THR A 62 17.41 2.86 5.47
CA THR A 62 16.55 1.89 6.15
C THR A 62 16.97 1.60 7.60
N ASN A 63 18.17 1.98 8.03
CA ASN A 63 18.61 1.73 9.42
C ASN A 63 17.81 2.54 10.43
N ILE A 64 17.27 3.69 10.01
CA ILE A 64 16.47 4.58 10.86
C ILE A 64 15.30 3.83 11.48
N TRP A 65 14.49 3.14 10.68
CA TRP A 65 13.33 2.41 11.18
C TRP A 65 13.68 0.97 11.61
N LYS A 66 14.64 0.30 10.93
CA LYS A 66 14.99 -1.09 11.24
C LYS A 66 15.58 -1.25 12.63
N SER A 67 16.38 -0.29 13.08
CA SER A 67 17.01 -0.32 14.41
C SER A 67 16.01 -0.30 15.56
N SER A 68 14.79 0.19 15.32
CA SER A 68 13.72 0.30 16.31
C SER A 68 12.57 -0.68 16.03
N SER A 69 12.77 -1.66 15.16
CA SER A 69 11.76 -2.63 14.75
C SER A 69 11.77 -3.87 15.66
N THR A 70 10.59 -4.35 16.05
CA THR A 70 10.47 -5.67 16.72
C THR A 70 10.40 -6.82 15.72
N ASP A 71 9.96 -6.55 14.49
CA ASP A 71 9.96 -7.48 13.37
C ASP A 71 10.18 -6.71 12.05
N ILE A 72 11.42 -6.73 11.57
CA ILE A 72 11.85 -6.00 10.37
C ILE A 72 11.09 -6.46 9.13
N ALA A 73 10.87 -7.76 8.98
CA ALA A 73 10.21 -8.32 7.80
C ALA A 73 8.74 -7.91 7.77
N LYS A 74 8.06 -8.00 8.93
CA LYS A 74 6.66 -7.60 9.03
C LYS A 74 6.48 -6.10 8.90
N GLN A 75 7.39 -5.29 9.45
CA GLN A 75 7.33 -3.84 9.29
C GLN A 75 7.54 -3.44 7.82
N ASP A 76 8.47 -4.08 7.10
CA ASP A 76 8.68 -3.84 5.67
C ASP A 76 7.43 -4.19 4.84
N GLU A 77 6.77 -5.32 5.14
CA GLU A 77 5.50 -5.69 4.51
C GLU A 77 4.40 -4.65 4.77
N SER A 78 4.22 -4.25 6.03
CA SER A 78 3.25 -3.23 6.43
C SER A 78 3.54 -1.87 5.77
N ARG A 79 4.81 -1.48 5.68
CA ARG A 79 5.24 -0.25 4.99
C ARG A 79 4.89 -0.29 3.50
N LYS A 80 5.19 -1.40 2.82
CA LYS A 80 4.87 -1.58 1.39
C LYS A 80 3.37 -1.53 1.14
N ALA A 81 2.56 -2.19 1.98
CA ALA A 81 1.11 -2.16 1.88
C ALA A 81 0.57 -0.72 2.01
N ILE A 82 0.97 0.01 3.06
CA ILE A 82 0.53 1.40 3.27
C ILE A 82 0.95 2.32 2.13
N MET A 83 2.16 2.18 1.58
CA MET A 83 2.56 2.96 0.41
C MET A 83 1.70 2.70 -0.83
N CYS A 84 1.18 1.47 -0.97
CA CYS A 84 0.27 1.15 -2.05
C CYS A 84 -1.12 1.75 -1.84
N ASP A 85 -1.59 1.79 -0.60
CA ASP A 85 -2.93 2.27 -0.26
C ASP A 85 -3.01 3.81 -0.13
N ALA A 86 -1.90 4.50 0.14
CA ALA A 86 -1.89 5.94 0.46
C ALA A 86 -1.09 6.80 -0.51
N ASP A 87 -1.58 7.99 -0.81
CA ASP A 87 -0.88 8.99 -1.63
C ASP A 87 0.09 9.82 -0.79
N TYR A 88 -0.25 10.06 0.48
CA TYR A 88 0.59 10.75 1.46
C TYR A 88 0.69 9.96 2.75
N ILE A 89 1.83 10.09 3.43
CA ILE A 89 2.10 9.48 4.72
C ILE A 89 2.41 10.57 5.74
N ILE A 90 1.72 10.52 6.88
CA ILE A 90 2.06 11.22 8.11
C ILE A 90 2.81 10.22 9.00
N PRO A 91 4.14 10.37 9.14
CA PRO A 91 4.97 9.48 9.95
C PRO A 91 4.94 9.88 11.44
N GLY A 92 5.52 9.06 12.31
CA GLY A 92 5.58 9.33 13.75
C GLY A 92 6.54 10.46 14.17
N HIS A 93 7.63 10.66 13.42
CA HIS A 93 8.75 11.53 13.79
C HIS A 93 9.26 12.42 12.63
N GLY A 94 8.35 12.95 11.82
CA GLY A 94 8.72 13.83 10.71
C GLY A 94 7.52 14.51 10.04
N PRO A 95 7.76 15.40 9.06
CA PRO A 95 6.69 16.01 8.30
C PRO A 95 6.00 14.96 7.39
N MET A 96 4.75 15.26 7.02
CA MET A 96 4.04 14.51 5.99
C MET A 96 4.83 14.52 4.68
N PHE A 97 4.84 13.40 3.96
CA PHE A 97 5.47 13.30 2.64
C PHE A 97 4.58 12.57 1.63
N LYS A 98 4.73 12.90 0.35
CA LYS A 98 4.07 12.19 -0.76
C LYS A 98 4.78 10.86 -0.98
N VAL A 99 4.02 9.78 -1.20
CA VAL A 99 4.60 8.49 -1.60
C VAL A 99 5.29 8.63 -2.96
N PRO A 100 6.54 8.17 -3.12
CA PRO A 100 7.24 8.25 -4.39
C PRO A 100 6.51 7.49 -5.51
N GLU A 101 6.41 8.07 -6.70
CA GLU A 101 5.80 7.42 -7.88
C GLU A 101 6.48 6.09 -8.23
N ALA A 102 7.80 6.00 -8.05
CA ALA A 102 8.56 4.77 -8.23
C ALA A 102 8.08 3.64 -7.29
N GLN A 103 7.65 3.98 -6.08
CA GLN A 103 7.08 3.03 -5.14
C GLN A 103 5.64 2.66 -5.53
N LYS A 104 4.82 3.64 -5.94
CA LYS A 104 3.45 3.39 -6.44
C LYS A 104 3.44 2.44 -7.65
N ASN A 105 4.41 2.56 -8.55
CA ASN A 105 4.52 1.67 -9.70
C ASN A 105 4.81 0.21 -9.33
N ARG A 106 5.38 -0.04 -8.14
CA ARG A 106 5.68 -1.38 -7.62
C ARG A 106 4.48 -2.01 -6.90
N CYS A 107 3.36 -1.31 -6.80
CA CYS A 107 2.17 -1.81 -6.14
C CYS A 107 1.41 -2.83 -7.02
N PRO A 108 0.78 -3.84 -6.40
CA PRO A 108 -0.07 -4.77 -7.14
C PRO A 108 -1.16 -4.03 -7.89
N LYS A 109 -1.31 -4.32 -9.19
CA LYS A 109 -2.44 -3.87 -10.00
C LYS A 109 -3.44 -5.00 -10.12
N CYS A 110 -4.73 -4.68 -10.01
CA CYS A 110 -5.81 -5.64 -10.06
C CYS A 110 -6.65 -5.46 -11.32
N LEU A 111 -7.03 -6.58 -11.95
CA LEU A 111 -8.01 -6.64 -13.02
C LEU A 111 -9.23 -7.42 -12.56
N THR A 112 -10.41 -6.94 -12.95
CA THR A 112 -11.67 -7.66 -12.72
C THR A 112 -11.84 -8.74 -13.77
N VAL A 113 -12.09 -9.97 -13.34
CA VAL A 113 -12.37 -11.12 -14.20
C VAL A 113 -13.66 -10.88 -14.98
N THR A 114 -13.65 -11.16 -16.28
CA THR A 114 -14.81 -11.13 -17.17
C THR A 114 -14.98 -12.46 -17.91
N TYR A 115 -16.11 -12.66 -18.59
CA TYR A 115 -16.35 -13.91 -19.33
C TYR A 115 -15.28 -14.12 -20.42
N GLY A 116 -14.68 -15.31 -20.43
CA GLY A 116 -13.62 -15.67 -21.38
C GLY A 116 -12.20 -15.32 -20.92
N ASP A 117 -12.03 -14.66 -19.77
CA ASP A 117 -10.71 -14.50 -19.15
C ASP A 117 -10.21 -15.83 -18.57
N THR A 118 -8.89 -16.02 -18.63
CA THR A 118 -8.18 -17.05 -17.86
C THR A 118 -7.25 -16.36 -16.88
N PHE A 119 -6.93 -17.03 -15.76
CA PHE A 119 -5.99 -16.47 -14.77
C PHE A 119 -4.64 -16.15 -15.42
N TYR A 120 -4.15 -17.04 -16.30
CA TYR A 120 -2.92 -16.83 -17.06
C TYR A 120 -2.97 -15.57 -17.95
N ASN A 121 -4.03 -15.38 -18.74
CA ASN A 121 -4.14 -14.23 -19.63
C ASN A 121 -4.20 -12.91 -18.84
N LEU A 122 -4.94 -12.88 -17.73
CA LEU A 122 -4.97 -11.71 -16.86
C LEU A 122 -3.61 -11.43 -16.22
N CYS A 123 -2.99 -12.46 -15.65
CA CYS A 123 -1.75 -12.34 -14.88
C CYS A 123 -0.51 -12.07 -15.73
N VAL A 124 -0.23 -12.96 -16.69
CA VAL A 124 1.03 -12.93 -17.44
C VAL A 124 0.94 -11.96 -18.60
N VAL A 125 -0.18 -11.94 -19.33
CA VAL A 125 -0.30 -11.13 -20.54
C VAL A 125 -0.72 -9.70 -20.21
N LYS A 126 -1.84 -9.51 -19.50
CA LYS A 126 -2.37 -8.16 -19.24
C LYS A 126 -1.61 -7.42 -18.13
N LEU A 127 -1.35 -8.09 -17.00
CA LEU A 127 -0.62 -7.49 -15.87
C LEU A 127 0.90 -7.51 -16.04
N GLN A 128 1.43 -8.23 -17.03
CA GLN A 128 2.88 -8.44 -17.21
C GLN A 128 3.55 -8.95 -15.93
N SER A 129 2.84 -9.81 -15.21
CA SER A 129 3.26 -10.35 -13.92
C SER A 129 3.68 -11.82 -14.05
N THR A 130 4.04 -12.44 -12.93
CA THR A 130 4.29 -13.88 -12.87
C THR A 130 3.13 -14.57 -12.18
N MET A 131 2.88 -15.83 -12.53
CA MET A 131 1.85 -16.64 -11.86
C MET A 131 2.02 -16.65 -10.34
N ALA A 132 3.27 -16.78 -9.84
CA ALA A 132 3.57 -16.75 -8.41
C ALA A 132 3.22 -15.41 -7.75
N SER A 133 3.53 -14.28 -8.41
CA SER A 133 3.14 -12.95 -7.93
C SER A 133 1.62 -12.83 -7.89
N CYS A 134 0.92 -13.25 -8.94
CA CYS A 134 -0.53 -13.13 -8.96
C CYS A 134 -1.23 -14.03 -7.94
N ILE A 135 -0.75 -15.26 -7.75
CA ILE A 135 -1.28 -16.16 -6.72
C ILE A 135 -1.08 -15.56 -5.33
N LYS A 136 0.06 -14.92 -5.07
CA LYS A 136 0.34 -14.27 -3.79
C LYS A 136 -0.59 -13.08 -3.53
N TYR A 137 -0.86 -12.26 -4.54
CA TYR A 137 -1.61 -11.01 -4.37
C TYR A 137 -3.10 -11.12 -4.65
N SER A 138 -3.54 -12.18 -5.31
CA SER A 138 -4.96 -12.44 -5.54
C SER A 138 -5.52 -13.27 -4.39
N ASN A 139 -6.69 -12.88 -3.87
CA ASN A 139 -7.42 -13.70 -2.90
C ASN A 139 -8.19 -14.84 -3.61
N ILE A 140 -7.48 -15.67 -4.39
CA ILE A 140 -8.05 -16.72 -5.24
C ILE A 140 -7.50 -18.09 -4.78
N PRO A 141 -8.34 -18.94 -4.15
CA PRO A 141 -7.90 -20.24 -3.61
C PRO A 141 -7.45 -21.23 -4.69
N ASN A 142 -8.07 -21.18 -5.88
CA ASN A 142 -7.75 -22.05 -7.00
C ASN A 142 -7.61 -21.23 -8.30
N PRO A 143 -6.39 -21.02 -8.81
CA PRO A 143 -6.15 -20.28 -10.05
C PRO A 143 -6.79 -20.89 -11.31
N ASP A 144 -7.09 -22.19 -11.29
CA ASP A 144 -7.77 -22.88 -12.39
C ASP A 144 -9.29 -22.61 -12.41
N LEU A 145 -9.83 -22.00 -11.34
CA LEU A 145 -11.25 -21.73 -11.19
C LEU A 145 -11.48 -20.29 -10.74
N ILE A 146 -11.66 -19.40 -11.73
CA ILE A 146 -12.02 -18.00 -11.52
C ILE A 146 -13.43 -17.69 -12.03
N TYR A 147 -14.06 -16.68 -11.42
CA TYR A 147 -15.42 -16.25 -11.72
C TYR A 147 -15.46 -14.77 -12.07
N PRO A 148 -16.34 -14.36 -13.01
CA PRO A 148 -16.55 -12.95 -13.29
C PRO A 148 -16.82 -12.13 -12.02
N GLY A 149 -16.19 -10.95 -11.93
CA GLY A 149 -16.27 -10.07 -10.77
C GLY A 149 -15.16 -10.28 -9.72
N GLN A 150 -14.43 -11.40 -9.76
CA GLN A 150 -13.23 -11.57 -8.92
C GLN A 150 -12.10 -10.64 -9.38
N GLN A 151 -11.15 -10.37 -8.48
CA GLN A 151 -9.94 -9.62 -8.81
C GLN A 151 -8.73 -10.55 -8.93
N VAL A 152 -8.01 -10.42 -10.06
CA VAL A 152 -6.66 -10.96 -10.23
C VAL A 152 -5.69 -9.81 -10.10
N CYS A 153 -4.81 -9.88 -9.09
CA CYS A 153 -3.87 -8.83 -8.75
C CYS A 153 -2.43 -9.32 -8.90
N GLY A 154 -1.52 -8.49 -9.40
CA GLY A 154 -0.11 -8.84 -9.52
C GLY A 154 0.79 -7.62 -9.66
N VAL A 155 2.06 -7.79 -9.27
CA VAL A 155 3.11 -6.77 -9.48
C VAL A 155 3.80 -7.04 -10.82
N ASN A 156 4.06 -5.99 -11.61
CA ASN A 156 4.75 -6.14 -12.89
C ASN A 156 6.14 -6.76 -12.67
N ALA A 157 6.44 -7.85 -13.39
CA ALA A 157 7.65 -8.65 -13.21
C ALA A 157 8.96 -7.87 -13.41
N THR A 158 8.94 -6.83 -14.26
CA THR A 158 10.11 -5.98 -14.54
C THR A 158 10.49 -5.06 -13.38
N LEU A 159 9.63 -4.94 -12.37
CA LEU A 159 9.83 -4.09 -11.19
C LEU A 159 10.19 -4.90 -9.93
N ILE A 160 10.36 -6.22 -10.05
CA ILE A 160 10.61 -7.16 -8.94
C ILE A 160 12.12 -7.39 -8.69
N THR A 161 13.00 -6.77 -9.48
CA THR A 161 14.47 -6.85 -9.34
C THR A 161 15.03 -5.96 -8.24
#